data_AF-A0A2E2QKU8-F1
#
_entry.id   AF-A0A2E2QKU8-F1
#
_cell.length_a   1.000
_cell.length_b   1.000
_cell.length_c   1.000
_cell.angle_alpha   90.00
_cell.angle_beta   90.00
_cell.angle_gamma   90.00
#
_symmetry.space_group_name_H-M   'P 1'
#
loop_
_entity.id
_entity.type
_entity.pdbx_description
1 polymer ?
#
loop_
_entity_poly.entity_id
_entity_poly.type
_entity_poly.pdbx_seq_one_letter_code
_entity_poly.pdbx_strand_id
1 'polypeptide(L)'
;MHHSLTGDFTDLTTHTVTYETETTCYVTANGVLAGDATYTYQRLDDEMGICIYRPKEYQGRDDVVLNAMFDFKNMKDRAVLTAGGEPFAVADGDMKEVETPPRP
;
A
#
# COMPACT_ATOMS: atom_id res chain seq x y z
N MET A 1 6.89 -20.12 -3.45
CA MET A 1 7.93 -19.65 -4.40
C MET A 1 7.26 -19.47 -5.75
N HIS A 2 7.14 -18.24 -6.23
CA HIS A 2 6.69 -17.89 -7.57
C HIS A 2 7.56 -16.72 -8.07
N HIS A 3 7.77 -16.70 -9.39
CA HIS A 3 8.75 -15.89 -10.12
C HIS A 3 8.05 -14.80 -10.95
N SER A 4 8.61 -13.59 -10.98
CA SER A 4 8.53 -12.65 -12.11
C SER A 4 9.86 -11.91 -12.31
N LEU A 5 10.19 -11.62 -13.57
CA LEU A 5 11.55 -11.39 -14.07
C LEU A 5 12.08 -9.95 -13.91
N THR A 6 11.30 -8.99 -13.40
CA THR A 6 11.76 -7.59 -13.27
C THR A 6 11.03 -6.72 -12.23
N GLY A 7 10.07 -7.24 -11.45
CA GLY A 7 9.20 -6.39 -10.62
C GLY A 7 8.60 -7.03 -9.38
N ASP A 8 9.06 -8.21 -8.98
CA ASP A 8 8.62 -8.78 -7.71
C ASP A 8 9.37 -8.09 -6.58
N PHE A 9 8.70 -7.16 -5.90
CA PHE A 9 9.15 -6.74 -4.59
C PHE A 9 9.05 -7.97 -3.69
N THR A 10 10.19 -8.62 -3.46
CA THR A 10 10.30 -9.81 -2.58
C THR A 10 9.86 -9.52 -1.15
N ASP A 11 9.80 -8.23 -0.78
CA ASP A 11 9.30 -7.80 0.51
C ASP A 11 8.79 -6.34 0.46
N LEU A 12 7.47 -6.15 0.34
CA LEU A 12 6.85 -4.83 0.50
C LEU A 12 6.73 -4.41 1.97
N THR A 13 7.15 -5.27 2.93
CA THR A 13 7.16 -4.93 4.36
C THR A 13 8.07 -3.76 4.72
N THR A 14 8.90 -3.30 3.78
CA THR A 14 9.72 -2.10 3.95
C THR A 14 8.90 -0.81 3.92
N HIS A 15 7.67 -0.83 3.38
CA HIS A 15 6.81 0.34 3.26
C HIS A 15 5.71 0.33 4.33
N THR A 16 5.74 1.32 5.22
CA THR A 16 4.67 1.56 6.21
C THR A 16 3.83 2.74 5.74
N VAL A 17 2.53 2.53 5.59
CA VAL A 17 1.56 3.61 5.34
C VAL A 17 1.00 4.10 6.66
N THR A 18 1.12 5.40 6.91
CA THR A 18 0.57 6.05 8.11
C THR A 18 -0.52 7.03 7.71
N TYR A 19 -1.70 6.88 8.30
CA TYR A 19 -2.86 7.75 8.05
C TYR A 19 -2.83 8.96 8.99
N GLU A 20 -2.76 10.16 8.41
CA GLU A 20 -2.75 11.41 9.20
C GLU A 20 -4.15 11.99 9.37
N THR A 21 -4.99 11.81 8.35
CA THR A 21 -6.38 12.26 8.34
C THR A 21 -7.27 11.19 7.72
N GLU A 22 -8.56 11.47 7.59
CA GLU A 22 -9.52 10.63 6.88
C GLU A 22 -9.21 10.46 5.38
N THR A 23 -8.35 11.31 4.80
CA THR A 23 -8.10 11.33 3.34
C THR A 23 -6.62 11.40 2.96
N THR A 24 -5.74 11.69 3.90
CA THR A 24 -4.30 11.84 3.65
C THR A 24 -3.49 10.86 4.49
N CYS A 25 -2.44 10.34 3.88
CA CYS A 25 -1.48 9.45 4.51
C CYS A 25 -0.08 9.76 3.97
N TYR A 26 0.94 9.24 4.64
CA TYR A 26 2.29 9.21 4.10
C TYR A 26 2.82 7.79 4.10
N VAL A 27 3.76 7.53 3.20
CA VAL A 27 4.46 6.25 3.12
C VAL A 27 5.88 6.47 3.60
N THR A 28 6.33 5.60 4.50
CA THR A 28 7.75 5.51 4.88
C THR A 28 8.33 4.23 4.35
N ALA A 29 9.54 4.29 3.81
CA ALA A 29 10.31 3.12 3.39
C ALA A 29 11.60 3.05 4.20
N ASN A 30 11.82 1.97 4.95
CA ASN A 30 13.00 1.82 5.83
C ASN A 30 13.22 3.01 6.79
N GLY A 31 12.13 3.56 7.34
CA GLY A 31 12.17 4.71 8.26
C GLY A 31 12.38 6.08 7.61
N VAL A 32 12.49 6.15 6.27
CA VAL A 32 12.59 7.42 5.52
C VAL A 32 11.24 7.74 4.90
N LEU A 33 10.83 9.02 4.91
CA LEU A 33 9.64 9.47 4.19
C LEU A 33 9.82 9.21 2.69
N ALA A 34 9.01 8.30 2.15
CA ALA A 34 8.97 7.96 0.74
C ALA A 34 8.06 8.91 -0.05
N GLY A 35 7.02 9.45 0.59
CA GLY A 35 6.17 10.50 0.03
C GLY A 35 4.81 10.62 0.69
N ASP A 36 4.13 11.73 0.38
CA ASP A 36 2.74 11.96 0.74
C ASP A 36 1.79 11.30 -0.27
N ALA A 37 0.64 10.85 0.21
CA ALA A 37 -0.40 10.24 -0.58
C ALA A 37 -1.80 10.66 -0.11
N THR A 38 -2.74 10.62 -1.04
CA THR A 38 -4.16 10.59 -0.69
C THR A 38 -4.66 9.16 -0.69
N TYR A 39 -5.66 8.86 0.11
CA TYR A 39 -6.27 7.54 0.11
C TYR A 39 -7.78 7.60 0.19
N THR A 40 -8.41 6.51 -0.20
CA THR A 40 -9.83 6.27 0.04
C THR A 40 -9.96 4.88 0.62
N TYR A 41 -10.63 4.79 1.76
CA TYR A 41 -10.91 3.52 2.41
C TYR A 41 -12.41 3.24 2.36
N GLN A 42 -12.77 2.01 2.02
CA GLN A 42 -14.13 1.52 2.08
C GLN A 42 -14.16 0.16 2.76
N ARG A 43 -14.84 0.10 3.91
CA ARG A 43 -15.19 -1.17 4.53
C ARG A 43 -16.35 -1.79 3.77
N LEU A 44 -16.22 -3.06 3.36
CA LEU A 44 -17.28 -3.78 2.65
C LEU A 44 -18.21 -4.48 3.64
N ASP A 45 -17.62 -5.13 4.64
CA ASP A 45 -18.31 -5.80 5.75
C ASP A 45 -17.36 -5.91 6.96
N ASP A 46 -17.62 -6.84 7.87
CA ASP A 46 -16.79 -7.05 9.06
C ASP A 46 -15.48 -7.81 8.80
N GLU A 47 -15.35 -8.45 7.65
CA GLU A 47 -14.20 -9.28 7.29
C GLU A 47 -13.33 -8.62 6.21
N MET A 48 -13.89 -7.71 5.40
CA MET A 48 -13.24 -7.18 4.20
C MET A 48 -13.21 -5.65 4.13
N GLY A 49 -12.06 -5.12 3.68
CA GLY A 49 -11.87 -3.71 3.37
C GLY A 49 -11.18 -3.50 2.03
N ILE A 50 -11.42 -2.37 1.40
CA ILE A 50 -10.69 -1.90 0.22
C ILE A 50 -10.03 -0.57 0.56
N CYS A 51 -8.80 -0.38 0.11
CA CYS A 51 -8.12 0.91 0.16
C CYS A 51 -7.47 1.23 -1.17
N ILE A 52 -7.61 2.48 -1.62
CA ILE A 52 -6.97 2.97 -2.83
C ILE A 52 -6.07 4.13 -2.44
N TYR A 53 -4.77 3.96 -2.61
CA TYR A 53 -3.76 4.98 -2.36
C TYR A 53 -3.30 5.62 -3.67
N ARG A 54 -3.15 6.94 -3.63
CA ARG A 54 -2.67 7.78 -4.74
C ARG A 54 -1.49 8.59 -4.22
N PRO A 55 -0.26 8.06 -4.31
CA PRO A 55 0.94 8.84 -4.02
C PRO A 55 1.01 10.06 -4.93
N LYS A 56 1.54 11.17 -4.40
CA LYS A 56 1.81 12.35 -5.22
C LYS A 56 2.92 12.08 -6.24
N GLU A 57 3.94 11.33 -5.81
CA GLU A 57 5.02 10.83 -6.66
C GLU A 57 5.48 9.47 -6.12
N TYR A 58 5.69 8.52 -7.02
CA TYR A 58 6.26 7.21 -6.74
C TYR A 58 7.37 6.94 -7.76
N GLN A 59 8.63 6.94 -7.32
CA GLN A 59 9.80 6.74 -8.18
C GLN A 59 9.81 7.65 -9.43
N GLY A 60 9.47 8.93 -9.28
CA GLY A 60 9.40 9.89 -10.38
C GLY A 60 8.13 9.84 -11.22
N ARG A 61 7.12 9.05 -10.82
CA ARG A 61 5.82 8.94 -11.51
C ARG A 61 4.69 9.50 -10.65
N ASP A 62 3.79 10.26 -11.26
CA ASP A 62 2.59 10.82 -10.64
C ASP A 62 1.30 10.08 -11.05
N ASP A 63 1.43 9.05 -11.88
CA ASP A 63 0.32 8.25 -12.43
C ASP A 63 0.14 6.88 -11.74
N VAL A 64 0.81 6.69 -10.59
CA VAL A 64 0.79 5.43 -9.85
C VAL A 64 -0.39 5.39 -8.87
N VAL A 65 -1.10 4.26 -8.85
CA VAL A 65 -2.18 3.97 -7.90
C VAL A 65 -1.97 2.61 -7.28
N LEU A 66 -2.09 2.51 -5.96
CA LEU A 66 -2.05 1.23 -5.23
C LEU A 66 -3.45 0.88 -4.77
N ASN A 67 -3.97 -0.23 -5.26
CA ASN A 67 -5.30 -0.75 -4.94
C ASN A 67 -5.14 -1.96 -4.02
N ALA A 68 -5.52 -1.82 -2.76
CA ALA A 68 -5.39 -2.85 -1.73
C ALA A 68 -6.76 -3.43 -1.34
N MET A 69 -6.78 -4.73 -1.07
CA MET A 69 -7.86 -5.44 -0.41
C MET A 69 -7.34 -6.06 0.88
N PHE A 70 -8.10 -5.91 1.95
CA PHE A 70 -7.80 -6.43 3.27
C PHE A 70 -8.82 -7.52 3.63
N ASP A 71 -8.32 -8.68 4.02
CA ASP A 71 -9.06 -9.79 4.59
C ASP A 71 -8.69 -9.89 6.08
N PHE A 72 -9.49 -9.22 6.90
CA PHE A 72 -9.28 -9.14 8.36
C PHE A 72 -9.50 -10.48 9.05
N LYS A 73 -10.30 -11.37 8.48
CA LYS A 73 -10.55 -12.69 9.04
C LYS A 73 -9.31 -13.57 8.96
N ASN A 74 -8.66 -13.57 7.81
CA ASN A 74 -7.48 -14.39 7.55
C ASN A 74 -6.17 -13.64 7.84
N MET A 75 -6.26 -12.37 8.25
CA MET A 75 -5.11 -11.48 8.44
C MET A 75 -4.23 -11.41 7.19
N LYS A 76 -4.87 -11.27 6.02
CA LYS A 76 -4.20 -11.17 4.72
C LYS A 76 -4.50 -9.85 4.04
N ASP A 77 -3.57 -9.37 3.23
CA ASP A 77 -3.79 -8.27 2.32
C ASP A 77 -3.24 -8.60 0.93
N ARG A 78 -3.84 -7.98 -0.08
CA ARG A 78 -3.34 -8.02 -1.46
C ARG A 78 -3.40 -6.63 -2.04
N ALA A 79 -2.32 -6.20 -2.69
CA ALA A 79 -2.30 -4.92 -3.39
C ALA A 79 -1.90 -5.08 -4.86
N VAL A 80 -2.48 -4.26 -5.72
CA VAL A 80 -2.09 -4.13 -7.13
C VAL A 80 -1.67 -2.68 -7.38
N LEU A 81 -0.46 -2.51 -7.88
CA LEU A 81 0.05 -1.23 -8.32
C LEU A 81 -0.17 -1.09 -9.83
N THR A 82 -0.82 0.01 -10.20
CA THR A 82 -1.05 0.39 -11.60
C THR A 82 -0.33 1.70 -11.91
N ALA A 83 0.22 1.85 -13.11
CA ALA A 83 0.78 3.09 -13.62
C ALA A 83 0.12 3.42 -14.97
N GLY A 84 -0.51 4.59 -15.06
CA GLY A 84 -1.28 4.97 -16.24
C GLY A 84 -2.48 4.04 -16.49
N GLY A 85 -2.96 3.35 -15.45
CA GLY A 85 -4.06 2.37 -15.52
C GLY A 85 -3.61 0.94 -15.79
N GLU A 86 -2.34 0.70 -16.14
CA GLU A 86 -1.83 -0.65 -16.43
C GLU A 86 -1.19 -1.28 -15.19
N PRO A 87 -1.54 -2.53 -14.83
CA PRO A 87 -0.94 -3.21 -13.70
C PRO A 87 0.54 -3.52 -14.00
N PHE A 88 1.41 -3.24 -13.04
CA PHE A 88 2.85 -3.53 -13.20
C PHE A 88 3.51 -4.15 -11.97
N ALA A 89 2.85 -4.17 -10.81
CA ALA A 89 3.29 -4.94 -9.65
C ALA A 89 2.10 -5.43 -8.81
N VAL A 90 2.28 -6.56 -8.13
CA VAL A 90 1.30 -7.15 -7.20
C VAL A 90 2.02 -7.50 -5.89
N ALA A 91 1.34 -7.24 -4.79
CA ALA A 91 1.75 -7.55 -3.44
C ALA A 91 0.78 -8.55 -2.84
N ASP A 92 1.30 -9.56 -2.16
CA ASP A 92 0.56 -10.41 -1.25
C ASP A 92 1.19 -10.31 0.12
N GLY A 93 0.39 -9.98 1.13
CA GLY A 93 0.85 -9.63 2.47
C GLY A 93 0.13 -10.39 3.57
N ASP A 94 0.83 -10.46 4.70
CA ASP A 94 0.29 -10.84 5.99
C ASP A 94 0.10 -9.56 6.82
N MET A 95 -1.13 -9.34 7.29
CA MET A 95 -1.42 -8.20 8.14
C MET A 95 -0.94 -8.48 9.56
N LYS A 96 -0.32 -7.46 10.15
CA LYS A 96 0.03 -7.42 11.57
C LYS A 96 -0.28 -6.04 12.12
N GLU A 97 -0.73 -6.00 13.36
CA GLU A 97 -0.80 -4.76 14.10
C GLU A 97 0.62 -4.29 14.43
N VAL A 98 0.90 -3.02 14.18
CA VAL A 98 2.18 -2.38 14.48
C VAL A 98 1.92 -1.05 15.16
N GLU A 99 2.81 -0.66 16.07
CA GLU A 99 2.78 0.69 16.62
C GLU A 99 2.99 1.70 15.49
N THR A 100 2.15 2.74 15.44
CA THR A 100 2.27 3.80 14.44
C THR A 100 3.57 4.58 14.69
N PRO A 101 4.52 4.60 13.75
CA PRO A 101 5.77 5.32 13.96
C PRO A 101 5.49 6.83 14.00
N PRO A 102 6.19 7.60 14.86
CA PRO A 102 6.13 9.05 14.82
C PRO A 102 6.56 9.58 13.45
N ARG A 103 6.00 10.71 13.03
CA ARG A 103 6.41 11.36 11.77
C ARG A 103 7.92 11.67 11.83
N PRO A 104 8.71 11.28 10.81
CA PRO A 104 10.12 11.67 10.71
C PRO A 104 10.32 13.19 10.68
#